data_AF-A0A0L6VY85-F1
#
_entry.id   AF-A0A0L6VY85-F1
#
_cell.length_a   1.000
_cell.length_b   1.000
_cell.length_c   1.000
_cell.angle_alpha   90.00
_cell.angle_beta   90.00
_cell.angle_gamma   90.00
#
_symmetry.space_group_name_H-M   'P 1'
#
loop_
_entity.id
_entity.type
_entity.pdbx_description
1 polymer ?
#
loop_
_entity_poly.entity_id
_entity_poly.type
_entity_poly.pdbx_seq_one_letter_code
_entity_poly.pdbx_strand_id
1 'polypeptide(L)'
;MKKRVDWSLLEYGITIPIECHQNFFIANGEYLPRGHSREIDLVWNGQVIKTRLNNVDRKVSSDTLQIKYSQGTPASDFFKAVFQRTYINALRQRETGHLEGKERPQTRIPDEEAEYLYIFSTNLPYVYEIECETQVEKFYKDENPDADMKTRVTQAKSSFEQENNLLTEEEINQFRILRFKDFASRIEKPKQIARAINVYYSSAKLKEDIKQHYDYTCQICSTQIKKTGWTSHLPRIQAFRFLDADAHHVKPLSAGGPDSPFNILCLCPNCHRRLHTGQFDIVFDWSSPLCLDVFDKTKYRINFREGHKLVNY
;
A
#
# COMPACT_ATOMS: atom_id res chain seq x y z
N MET A 1 -1.84 0.16 9.37
CA MET A 1 -1.04 0.75 10.46
C MET A 1 -0.22 1.90 9.89
N LYS A 2 -0.25 3.08 10.52
CA LYS A 2 0.64 4.21 10.19
C LYS A 2 1.76 4.26 11.23
N LYS A 3 3.02 4.35 10.80
CA LYS A 3 4.19 4.42 11.67
C LYS A 3 5.06 5.60 11.26
N ARG A 4 5.32 6.51 12.20
CA ARG A 4 6.34 7.55 12.03
C ARG A 4 7.71 6.89 11.92
N VAL A 5 8.50 7.31 10.93
CA VAL A 5 9.87 6.84 10.73
C VAL A 5 10.74 7.28 11.90
N ASP A 6 11.50 6.33 12.45
CA ASP A 6 12.46 6.54 13.52
C ASP A 6 13.72 5.69 13.28
N TRP A 7 14.75 5.90 14.09
CA TRP A 7 16.00 5.14 13.98
C TRP A 7 15.80 3.62 14.07
N SER A 8 14.84 3.16 14.88
CA SER A 8 14.59 1.73 15.04
C SER A 8 14.05 1.13 13.74
N LEU A 9 13.13 1.82 13.06
CA LEU A 9 12.64 1.42 11.74
C LEU A 9 13.79 1.35 10.72
N LEU A 10 14.75 2.26 10.76
CA LEU A 10 15.83 2.27 9.77
C LEU A 10 16.83 1.13 9.98
N GLU A 11 17.02 0.66 11.22
CA GLU A 11 18.08 -0.29 11.56
C GLU A 11 17.61 -1.70 11.94
N TYR A 12 16.53 -1.80 12.70
CA TYR A 12 16.21 -3.00 13.48
C TYR A 12 14.78 -3.52 13.28
N GLY A 13 13.85 -2.64 12.89
CA GLY A 13 12.44 -2.98 12.78
C GLY A 13 11.51 -2.07 13.55
N ILE A 14 10.27 -2.53 13.67
CA ILE A 14 9.14 -1.75 14.15
C ILE A 14 8.43 -2.55 15.22
N THR A 15 8.18 -1.91 16.37
CA THR A 15 7.21 -2.45 17.33
C THR A 15 5.81 -2.04 16.90
N ILE A 16 4.94 -3.03 16.71
CA ILE A 16 3.56 -2.82 16.30
C ILE A 16 2.79 -2.32 17.54
N PRO A 17 2.12 -1.15 17.46
CA PRO A 17 1.31 -0.63 18.55
C PRO A 17 0.21 -1.62 18.96
N ILE A 18 -0.13 -1.68 20.24
CA ILE A 18 -1.08 -2.66 20.81
C ILE A 18 -2.45 -2.56 20.12
N GLU A 19 -2.88 -1.34 19.81
CA GLU A 19 -4.12 -1.05 19.08
C GLU A 19 -4.16 -1.66 17.67
N CYS A 20 -3.00 -2.01 17.09
CA CYS A 20 -2.93 -2.66 15.79
C CYS A 20 -2.85 -4.19 15.89
N HIS A 21 -2.67 -4.79 17.07
CA HIS A 21 -2.44 -6.25 17.20
C HIS A 21 -3.62 -7.06 16.67
N GLN A 22 -4.85 -6.62 16.94
CA GLN A 22 -6.05 -7.29 16.45
C GLN A 22 -6.10 -7.30 14.91
N ASN A 23 -5.64 -6.23 14.25
CA ASN A 23 -5.59 -6.16 12.79
C ASN A 23 -4.58 -7.17 12.22
N PHE A 24 -3.44 -7.36 12.88
CA PHE A 24 -2.47 -8.39 12.48
C PHE A 24 -3.01 -9.80 12.71
N PHE A 25 -3.74 -10.05 13.80
CA PHE A 25 -4.42 -11.34 13.99
C PHE A 25 -5.43 -11.62 12.88
N ILE A 26 -6.32 -10.66 12.60
CA ILE A 26 -7.34 -10.78 11.54
C ILE A 26 -6.69 -10.99 10.17
N ALA A 27 -5.66 -10.20 9.84
CA ALA A 27 -4.95 -10.29 8.56
C ALA A 27 -4.29 -11.66 8.33
N ASN A 28 -3.84 -12.30 9.40
CA ASN A 28 -3.16 -13.60 9.33
C ASN A 28 -4.12 -14.79 9.50
N GLY A 29 -5.32 -14.56 10.04
CA GLY A 29 -6.27 -15.63 10.39
C GLY A 29 -5.76 -16.57 11.49
N GLU A 30 -4.61 -16.28 12.09
CA GLU A 30 -4.00 -17.08 13.14
C GLU A 30 -3.31 -16.18 14.18
N TYR A 31 -3.24 -16.68 15.40
CA TYR A 31 -2.51 -16.06 16.49
C TYR A 31 -1.06 -16.52 16.48
N LEU A 32 -0.12 -15.57 16.50
CA LEU A 32 1.31 -15.86 16.66
C LEU A 32 1.63 -15.97 18.16
N PRO A 33 1.94 -17.15 18.70
CA PRO A 33 2.18 -17.32 20.13
C PRO A 33 3.41 -16.55 20.62
N ARG A 34 3.44 -16.22 21.90
CA ARG A 34 4.60 -15.57 22.52
C ARG A 34 5.86 -16.40 22.35
N GLY A 35 6.98 -15.71 22.16
CA GLY A 35 8.27 -16.32 21.85
C GLY A 35 8.42 -16.83 20.41
N HIS A 36 7.35 -16.83 19.61
CA HIS A 36 7.39 -17.33 18.25
C HIS A 36 7.58 -16.20 17.23
N SER A 37 8.06 -16.61 16.07
CA SER A 37 8.30 -15.73 14.94
C SER A 37 7.85 -16.38 13.64
N ARG A 38 7.36 -15.59 12.69
CA ARG A 38 7.02 -16.05 11.35
C ARG A 38 7.61 -15.13 10.30
N GLU A 39 8.10 -15.70 9.20
CA GLU A 39 8.55 -14.89 8.07
C GLU A 39 7.37 -14.15 7.45
N ILE A 40 7.63 -12.90 7.03
CA ILE A 40 6.65 -12.06 6.39
C ILE A 40 7.23 -11.40 5.14
N ASP A 41 6.36 -11.11 4.21
CA ASP A 41 6.68 -10.37 2.98
C ASP A 41 6.09 -8.95 3.09
N LEU A 42 6.94 -7.94 2.97
CA LEU A 42 6.52 -6.56 2.78
C LEU A 42 6.57 -6.22 1.29
N VAL A 43 5.43 -5.90 0.70
CA VAL A 43 5.29 -5.62 -0.74
C VAL A 43 5.28 -4.12 -0.96
N TRP A 44 6.28 -3.60 -1.67
CA TRP A 44 6.38 -2.19 -2.03
C TRP A 44 6.48 -2.06 -3.55
N ASN A 45 5.52 -1.40 -4.21
CA ASN A 45 5.49 -1.24 -5.66
C ASN A 45 5.71 -2.56 -6.44
N GLY A 46 5.14 -3.66 -5.93
CA GLY A 46 5.29 -5.00 -6.50
C GLY A 46 6.60 -5.72 -6.16
N GLN A 47 7.55 -5.08 -5.46
CA GLN A 47 8.77 -5.70 -4.96
C GLN A 47 8.55 -6.32 -3.58
N VAL A 48 9.12 -7.51 -3.36
CA VAL A 48 9.00 -8.24 -2.08
C VAL A 48 10.24 -8.04 -1.23
N ILE A 49 10.03 -7.54 -0.02
CA ILE A 49 11.05 -7.36 1.00
C ILE A 49 10.77 -8.36 2.13
N LYS A 50 11.63 -9.38 2.23
CA LYS A 50 11.48 -10.43 3.24
C LYS A 50 11.95 -9.96 4.61
N THR A 51 11.14 -10.21 5.62
CA THR A 51 11.44 -9.91 7.03
C THR A 51 10.71 -10.89 7.95
N ARG A 52 10.58 -10.58 9.24
CA ARG A 52 10.01 -11.49 10.24
C ARG A 52 9.11 -10.74 11.20
N LEU A 53 7.94 -11.31 11.47
CA LEU A 53 7.04 -10.88 12.54
C LEU A 53 7.31 -11.74 13.77
N ASN A 54 7.58 -11.09 14.89
CA ASN A 54 7.89 -11.75 16.16
C ASN A 54 6.84 -11.35 17.20
N ASN A 55 6.31 -12.30 17.96
CA ASN A 55 5.64 -12.00 19.22
C ASN A 55 6.66 -12.21 20.35
N VAL A 56 7.30 -11.15 20.80
CA VAL A 56 8.41 -11.24 21.75
C VAL A 56 7.88 -11.50 23.16
N ASP A 57 8.35 -12.57 23.81
CA ASP A 57 8.09 -12.81 25.22
C ASP A 57 8.96 -11.88 26.09
N ARG A 58 8.41 -10.70 26.41
CA ARG A 58 9.05 -9.73 27.31
C ARG A 58 8.77 -10.01 28.79
N LYS A 59 8.22 -11.18 29.13
CA LYS A 59 7.76 -11.53 30.49
C LYS A 59 6.71 -10.54 31.04
N VAL A 60 5.87 -10.01 30.15
CA VAL A 60 4.73 -9.13 30.48
C VAL A 60 3.42 -9.78 30.06
N SER A 61 2.31 -9.30 30.61
CA SER A 61 0.97 -9.87 30.37
C SER A 61 0.41 -9.57 28.98
N SER A 62 0.91 -8.54 28.28
CA SER A 62 0.50 -8.17 26.91
C SER A 62 1.42 -8.75 25.84
N ASP A 63 0.90 -8.97 24.64
CA ASP A 63 1.73 -9.35 23.50
C ASP A 63 2.65 -8.22 23.07
N THR A 64 3.78 -8.56 22.45
CA THR A 64 4.69 -7.58 21.85
C THR A 64 5.01 -7.99 20.43
N LEU A 65 4.15 -7.58 19.49
CA LEU A 65 4.38 -7.82 18.08
C LEU A 65 5.44 -6.86 17.53
N GLN A 66 6.44 -7.40 16.85
CA GLN A 66 7.53 -6.63 16.22
C GLN A 66 7.83 -7.17 14.84
N ILE A 67 7.88 -6.29 13.83
CA ILE A 67 8.51 -6.61 12.54
C ILE A 67 10.01 -6.38 12.74
N LYS A 68 10.85 -7.40 12.51
CA LYS A 68 12.28 -7.36 12.79
C LYS A 68 13.14 -7.70 11.58
N TYR A 69 14.22 -6.95 11.45
CA TYR A 69 15.32 -7.21 10.53
C TYR A 69 16.63 -6.83 11.20
N SER A 70 17.75 -7.33 10.65
CA SER A 70 19.08 -6.99 11.13
C SER A 70 19.69 -5.87 10.27
N GLN A 71 20.67 -5.17 10.83
CA GLN A 71 21.44 -4.18 10.08
C GLN A 71 22.12 -4.85 8.88
N GLY A 72 22.15 -4.14 7.74
CA GLY A 72 22.74 -4.64 6.49
C GLY A 72 21.96 -5.78 5.82
N THR A 73 20.73 -6.04 6.27
CA THR A 73 19.80 -6.91 5.53
C THR A 73 19.08 -6.09 4.45
N PRO A 74 18.55 -6.74 3.40
CA PRO A 74 17.81 -6.05 2.33
C PRO A 74 16.68 -5.16 2.86
N ALA A 75 16.02 -5.54 3.95
CA ALA A 75 14.97 -4.73 4.56
C ALA A 75 15.50 -3.44 5.21
N SER A 76 16.59 -3.52 5.99
CA SER A 76 17.22 -2.34 6.59
C SER A 76 17.77 -1.40 5.51
N ASP A 77 18.46 -1.95 4.50
CA ASP A 77 19.01 -1.17 3.40
C ASP A 77 17.91 -0.50 2.56
N PHE A 78 16.79 -1.20 2.34
CA PHE A 78 15.61 -0.64 1.69
C PHE A 78 15.07 0.58 2.45
N PHE A 79 14.79 0.44 3.76
CA PHE A 79 14.21 1.55 4.52
C PHE A 79 15.16 2.75 4.64
N LYS A 80 16.47 2.50 4.77
CA LYS A 80 17.49 3.57 4.71
C LYS A 80 17.52 4.26 3.34
N ALA A 81 17.33 3.50 2.27
CA ALA A 81 17.31 4.05 0.92
C ALA A 81 16.05 4.89 0.65
N VAL A 82 14.89 4.43 1.09
CA VAL A 82 13.62 5.14 0.91
C VAL A 82 13.54 6.39 1.78
N PHE A 83 13.91 6.28 3.06
CA PHE A 83 13.86 7.39 4.03
C PHE A 83 15.25 8.02 4.23
N GLN A 84 15.95 8.27 3.12
CA GLN A 84 17.37 8.67 3.14
C GLN A 84 17.62 9.97 3.89
N ARG A 85 16.74 10.98 3.71
CA ARG A 85 16.87 12.27 4.40
C ARG A 85 16.78 12.09 5.90
N THR A 86 15.78 11.34 6.36
CA THR A 86 15.62 11.02 7.78
C THR A 86 16.82 10.23 8.31
N TYR A 87 17.32 9.24 7.54
CA TYR A 87 18.48 8.44 7.93
C TYR A 87 19.75 9.27 8.10
N ILE A 88 20.08 10.14 7.13
CA ILE A 88 21.28 10.99 7.20
C ILE A 88 21.19 11.97 8.39
N ASN A 89 20.03 12.61 8.59
CA ASN A 89 19.83 13.51 9.71
C ASN A 89 19.95 12.78 11.05
N ALA A 90 19.35 11.60 11.16
CA ALA A 90 19.45 10.76 12.35
C ALA A 90 20.90 10.30 12.61
N LEU A 91 21.64 9.90 11.58
CA LEU A 91 23.03 9.48 11.68
C LEU A 91 23.92 10.61 12.22
N ARG A 92 23.81 11.82 11.66
CA ARG A 92 24.55 13.01 12.12
C ARG A 92 24.28 13.31 13.59
N GLN A 93 23.01 13.32 14.00
CA GLN A 93 22.65 13.57 15.40
C GLN A 93 23.24 12.52 16.35
N ARG A 94 23.34 11.27 15.90
CA ARG A 94 23.97 10.21 16.70
C ARG A 94 25.49 10.37 16.76
N GLU A 95 26.16 10.67 15.65
CA GLU A 95 27.60 10.93 15.63
C GLU A 95 27.95 12.10 16.56
N THR A 96 27.23 13.21 16.47
CA THR A 96 27.39 14.35 17.40
C THR A 96 27.15 13.94 18.84
N GLY A 97 26.08 13.20 19.13
CA GLY A 97 25.80 12.74 20.49
C GLY A 97 26.88 11.79 21.04
N HIS A 98 27.49 10.96 20.19
CA HIS A 98 28.61 10.10 20.57
C HIS A 98 29.88 10.91 20.86
N LEU A 99 30.16 11.96 20.07
CA LEU A 99 31.24 12.91 20.36
C LEU A 99 31.02 13.65 21.69
N GLU A 100 29.76 13.87 22.07
CA GLU A 100 29.36 14.41 23.38
C GLU A 100 29.34 13.35 24.51
N GLY A 101 29.79 12.12 24.25
CA GLY A 101 29.90 11.05 25.26
C GLY A 101 28.59 10.30 25.56
N LYS A 102 27.54 10.47 24.74
CA LYS A 102 26.28 9.71 24.92
C LYS A 102 26.41 8.32 24.31
N GLU A 103 26.12 7.28 25.10
CA GLU A 103 26.13 5.89 24.60
C GLU A 103 24.97 5.59 23.64
N ARG A 104 23.80 6.22 23.83
CA ARG A 104 22.61 6.03 22.99
C ARG A 104 21.95 7.37 22.66
N PRO A 105 22.55 8.17 21.75
CA PRO A 105 21.98 9.43 21.34
C PRO A 105 20.56 9.23 20.79
N GLN A 106 19.64 10.07 21.26
CA GLN A 106 18.27 10.12 20.75
C GLN A 106 18.23 10.96 19.49
N THR A 107 17.47 10.51 18.48
CA THR A 107 17.29 11.22 17.22
C THR A 107 15.95 11.95 17.26
N ARG A 108 15.96 13.26 17.06
CA ARG A 108 14.75 14.08 16.97
C ARG A 108 14.57 14.52 15.52
N ILE A 109 13.42 14.15 14.96
CA ILE A 109 12.99 14.61 13.64
C ILE A 109 11.88 15.64 13.90
N PRO A 110 11.96 16.88 13.40
CA PRO A 110 10.86 17.84 13.47
C PRO A 110 9.57 17.27 12.87
N ASP A 111 8.41 17.75 13.31
CA ASP A 111 7.12 17.22 12.82
C ASP A 111 6.88 17.57 11.34
N GLU A 112 7.35 18.73 10.89
CA GLU A 112 7.33 19.16 9.50
C GLU A 112 8.15 18.21 8.60
N GLU A 113 9.23 17.68 9.14
CA GLU A 113 10.12 16.73 8.46
C GLU A 113 9.69 15.26 8.64
N ALA A 114 8.59 14.98 9.34
CA ALA A 114 8.18 13.61 9.62
C ALA A 114 7.82 12.83 8.34
N GLU A 115 8.44 11.67 8.19
CA GLU A 115 8.12 10.66 7.18
C GLU A 115 7.33 9.51 7.82
N TYR A 116 6.54 8.82 7.01
CA TYR A 116 5.64 7.77 7.50
C TYR A 116 5.73 6.50 6.65
N LEU A 117 5.73 5.36 7.33
CA LEU A 117 5.48 4.06 6.74
C LEU A 117 4.03 3.66 7.01
N TYR A 118 3.32 3.31 5.95
CA TYR A 118 2.00 2.70 6.03
C TYR A 118 2.12 1.22 5.73
N ILE A 119 1.45 0.40 6.54
CA ILE A 119 1.39 -1.05 6.38
C ILE A 119 -0.08 -1.46 6.29
N PHE A 120 -0.42 -2.13 5.19
CA PHE A 120 -1.76 -2.59 4.87
C PHE A 120 -1.79 -4.12 4.88
N SER A 121 -2.84 -4.69 5.44
CA SER A 121 -3.12 -6.11 5.31
C SER A 121 -3.43 -6.45 3.86
N THR A 122 -2.95 -7.60 3.40
CA THR A 122 -3.42 -8.17 2.13
C THR A 122 -4.43 -9.28 2.41
N ASN A 123 -4.95 -9.91 1.36
CA ASN A 123 -5.73 -11.13 1.47
C ASN A 123 -4.86 -12.39 1.72
N LEU A 124 -3.54 -12.22 1.83
CA LEU A 124 -2.60 -13.30 2.10
C LEU A 124 -2.03 -13.13 3.53
N PRO A 125 -2.09 -14.17 4.36
CA PRO A 125 -1.54 -14.11 5.70
C PRO A 125 -0.02 -13.92 5.60
N TYR A 126 0.52 -13.10 6.48
CA TYR A 126 1.95 -12.74 6.57
C TYR A 126 2.50 -12.02 5.34
N VAL A 127 1.63 -11.49 4.48
CA VAL A 127 2.00 -10.61 3.38
C VAL A 127 1.32 -9.27 3.60
N TYR A 128 2.11 -8.21 3.64
CA TYR A 128 1.64 -6.85 3.89
C TYR A 128 2.07 -5.95 2.74
N GLU A 129 1.16 -5.12 2.25
CA GLU A 129 1.50 -4.04 1.33
C GLU A 129 2.00 -2.85 2.13
N ILE A 130 3.06 -2.19 1.66
CA ILE A 130 3.62 -1.02 2.32
C ILE A 130 3.67 0.18 1.37
N GLU A 131 3.36 1.35 1.92
CA GLU A 131 3.54 2.64 1.27
C GLU A 131 4.46 3.52 2.13
N CYS A 132 5.34 4.27 1.47
CA CYS A 132 6.32 5.12 2.14
C CYS A 132 6.05 6.56 1.76
N GLU A 133 5.58 7.37 2.71
CA GLU A 133 5.38 8.80 2.52
C GLU A 133 6.67 9.53 2.88
N THR A 134 7.36 10.02 1.84
CA THR A 134 8.65 10.71 1.98
C THR A 134 8.49 12.22 1.85
N GLN A 135 9.50 12.97 2.29
CA GLN A 135 9.51 14.43 2.14
C GLN A 135 9.50 14.86 0.66
N VAL A 136 10.11 14.08 -0.24
CA VAL A 136 10.15 14.39 -1.67
C VAL A 136 8.73 14.42 -2.25
N GLU A 137 7.86 13.51 -1.84
CA GLU A 137 6.48 13.44 -2.32
C GLU A 137 5.59 14.58 -1.81
N LYS A 138 5.89 15.15 -0.63
CA LYS A 138 5.18 16.33 -0.10
C LYS A 138 5.43 17.57 -0.98
N PHE A 139 6.62 17.72 -1.56
CA PHE A 139 6.94 18.83 -2.48
C PHE A 139 6.23 18.73 -3.84
N TYR A 140 5.80 17.55 -4.27
CA TYR A 140 5.09 17.35 -5.54
C TYR A 140 3.56 17.42 -5.43
N LYS A 141 3.01 17.50 -4.20
CA LYS A 141 1.56 17.53 -3.95
C LYS A 141 0.97 18.92 -3.73
N ASP A 142 1.78 19.98 -3.70
CA ASP A 142 1.26 21.35 -3.76
C ASP A 142 0.94 21.71 -5.22
N GLU A 143 -0.35 21.95 -5.48
CA GLU A 143 -0.88 22.24 -6.81
C GLU A 143 -0.31 23.56 -7.37
N ASN A 144 0.29 23.44 -8.56
CA ASN A 144 0.66 24.51 -9.49
C ASN A 144 1.88 25.41 -9.13
N PRO A 145 3.12 24.99 -9.44
CA PRO A 145 4.30 25.82 -9.20
C PRO A 145 4.49 26.85 -10.31
N ASP A 146 4.21 28.11 -9.98
CA ASP A 146 4.56 29.30 -10.78
C ASP A 146 6.08 29.33 -11.06
N ALA A 147 6.46 29.90 -12.22
CA ALA A 147 7.83 29.94 -12.71
C ALA A 147 8.79 30.72 -11.77
N ASP A 148 8.26 31.66 -11.00
CA ASP A 148 8.99 32.43 -9.98
C ASP A 148 9.38 31.55 -8.78
N MET A 149 8.52 30.60 -8.37
CA MET A 149 8.81 29.68 -7.27
C MET A 149 9.93 28.69 -7.62
N LYS A 150 9.94 28.17 -8.86
CA LYS A 150 11.06 27.35 -9.35
C LYS A 150 12.39 28.09 -9.26
N THR A 151 12.38 29.38 -9.57
CA THR A 151 13.58 30.24 -9.56
C THR A 151 14.07 30.48 -8.14
N ARG A 152 13.17 30.76 -7.19
CA ARG A 152 13.51 30.94 -5.76
C ARG A 152 13.98 29.64 -5.10
N VAL A 153 13.40 28.49 -5.46
CA VAL A 153 13.87 27.17 -5.01
C VAL A 153 15.24 26.83 -5.61
N THR A 154 15.50 27.22 -6.87
CA THR A 154 16.80 27.01 -7.53
C THR A 154 17.89 27.90 -6.91
N GLN A 155 17.56 29.16 -6.59
CA GLN A 155 18.47 30.07 -5.89
C GLN A 155 18.74 29.59 -4.46
N ALA A 156 17.71 29.21 -3.69
CA ALA A 156 17.87 28.66 -2.35
C ALA A 156 18.67 27.34 -2.34
N LYS A 157 18.50 26.48 -3.36
CA LYS A 157 19.32 25.27 -3.56
C LYS A 157 20.78 25.61 -3.82
N SER A 158 21.07 26.56 -4.71
CA SER A 158 22.44 26.95 -5.03
C SER A 158 23.20 27.57 -3.84
N SER A 159 22.50 28.35 -3.00
CA SER A 159 23.08 28.90 -1.77
C SER A 159 23.32 27.83 -0.71
N PHE A 160 22.48 26.80 -0.65
CA PHE A 160 22.60 25.70 0.30
C PHE A 160 23.63 24.64 -0.12
N GLU A 161 23.83 24.43 -1.43
CA GLU A 161 24.82 23.53 -2.02
C GLU A 161 26.26 24.02 -1.81
N GLN A 162 26.48 25.34 -1.81
CA GLN A 162 27.79 25.95 -1.57
C GLN A 162 28.26 25.85 -0.10
N GLU A 163 27.34 25.73 0.87
CA GLU A 163 27.69 25.65 2.29
C GLU A 163 27.83 24.21 2.82
N ASN A 164 27.29 23.18 2.14
CA ASN A 164 27.08 21.86 2.74
C ASN A 164 27.62 20.64 1.96
N ASN A 165 28.59 20.82 1.05
CA ASN A 165 29.36 19.73 0.41
C ASN A 165 28.49 18.50 0.02
N LEU A 166 27.35 18.76 -0.64
CA LEU A 166 26.42 17.74 -1.12
C LEU A 166 26.84 17.23 -2.49
N LEU A 167 26.73 15.92 -2.71
CA LEU A 167 26.97 15.28 -4.00
C LEU A 167 26.07 15.92 -5.07
N THR A 168 26.67 16.25 -6.21
CA THR A 168 26.02 16.83 -7.38
C THR A 168 24.98 15.87 -7.97
N GLU A 169 24.00 16.39 -8.72
CA GLU A 169 23.02 15.56 -9.46
C GLU A 169 23.68 14.52 -10.38
N GLU A 170 24.85 14.84 -10.91
CA GLU A 170 25.62 13.96 -11.78
C GLU A 170 26.24 12.78 -11.01
N GLU A 171 26.78 13.04 -9.82
CA GLU A 171 27.24 11.99 -8.90
C GLU A 171 26.08 11.13 -8.42
N ILE A 172 24.94 11.74 -8.07
CA ILE A 172 23.71 11.02 -7.69
C ILE A 172 23.24 10.10 -8.81
N ASN A 173 23.26 10.56 -10.07
CA ASN A 173 22.89 9.74 -11.21
C ASN A 173 23.88 8.60 -11.46
N GLN A 174 25.19 8.82 -11.28
CA GLN A 174 26.16 7.74 -11.37
C GLN A 174 25.93 6.69 -10.28
N PHE A 175 25.62 7.11 -9.06
CA PHE A 175 25.25 6.18 -7.98
C PHE A 175 23.97 5.40 -8.30
N ARG A 176 22.95 6.03 -8.89
CA ARG A 176 21.71 5.35 -9.33
C ARG A 176 22.01 4.26 -10.36
N ILE A 177 22.85 4.56 -11.36
CA ILE A 177 23.22 3.59 -12.42
C ILE A 177 24.02 2.42 -11.84
N LEU A 178 25.00 2.70 -10.98
CA LEU A 178 25.82 1.68 -10.33
C LEU A 178 24.97 0.76 -9.43
N ARG A 179 24.06 1.34 -8.65
CA ARG A 179 23.11 0.56 -7.83
C ARG A 179 22.15 -0.27 -8.66
N PHE A 180 21.64 0.26 -9.78
CA PHE A 180 20.74 -0.52 -10.64
C PHE A 180 21.45 -1.74 -11.23
N LYS A 181 22.71 -1.59 -11.64
CA LYS A 181 23.53 -2.71 -12.12
C LYS A 181 23.80 -3.74 -11.03
N ASP A 182 24.09 -3.32 -9.81
CA ASP A 182 24.30 -4.20 -8.66
C ASP A 182 23.01 -4.88 -8.17
N PHE A 183 21.87 -4.19 -8.26
CA PHE A 183 20.56 -4.77 -7.97
C PHE A 183 20.19 -5.83 -9.03
N ALA A 184 20.32 -5.50 -10.32
CA ALA A 184 20.00 -6.40 -11.41
C ALA A 184 20.88 -7.67 -11.41
N SER A 185 22.13 -7.58 -10.96
CA SER A 185 23.04 -8.72 -10.86
C SER A 185 22.70 -9.68 -9.71
N ARG A 186 21.86 -9.26 -8.75
CA ARG A 186 21.47 -10.01 -7.55
C ARG A 186 20.04 -10.57 -7.60
N ILE A 187 19.31 -10.34 -8.68
CA ILE A 187 17.96 -10.91 -8.87
C ILE A 187 18.08 -12.40 -9.15
N GLU A 188 17.81 -13.24 -8.15
CA GLU A 188 17.57 -14.66 -8.40
C GLU A 188 16.29 -14.85 -9.24
N LYS A 189 16.29 -15.87 -10.09
CA LYS A 189 15.09 -16.23 -10.87
C LYS A 189 13.92 -16.50 -9.90
N PRO A 190 12.70 -16.02 -10.23
CA PRO A 190 11.55 -16.18 -9.35
C PRO A 190 11.33 -17.66 -9.01
N LYS A 191 11.35 -17.97 -7.71
CA LYS A 191 11.03 -19.32 -7.21
C LYS A 191 9.52 -19.54 -7.32
N GLN A 192 9.13 -20.53 -8.10
CA GLN A 192 7.74 -20.98 -8.17
C GLN A 192 7.43 -21.81 -6.92
N ILE A 193 6.52 -21.30 -6.08
CA ILE A 193 6.09 -21.98 -4.86
C ILE A 193 4.68 -22.54 -5.13
N ALA A 194 4.52 -23.85 -5.01
CA ALA A 194 3.21 -24.50 -5.08
C ALA A 194 2.47 -24.32 -3.75
N ARG A 195 1.19 -23.92 -3.79
CA ARG A 195 0.33 -23.75 -2.62
C ARG A 195 -1.03 -24.39 -2.85
N ALA A 196 -1.58 -25.01 -1.81
CA ALA A 196 -2.99 -25.37 -1.79
C ALA A 196 -3.80 -24.12 -1.40
N ILE A 197 -4.75 -23.73 -2.24
CA ILE A 197 -5.66 -22.61 -1.99
C ILE A 197 -7.09 -23.12 -1.93
N ASN A 198 -7.82 -22.70 -0.90
CA ASN A 198 -9.27 -22.89 -0.86
C ASN A 198 -9.90 -21.89 -1.81
N VAL A 199 -10.36 -22.37 -2.96
CA VAL A 199 -11.03 -21.56 -3.97
C VAL A 199 -12.52 -21.78 -3.84
N TYR A 200 -13.24 -20.71 -3.47
CA TYR A 200 -14.69 -20.69 -3.62
C TYR A 200 -14.99 -20.42 -5.09
N TYR A 201 -15.54 -21.43 -5.78
CA TYR A 201 -15.87 -21.31 -7.19
C TYR A 201 -16.97 -20.27 -7.38
N SER A 202 -16.68 -19.26 -8.18
CA SER A 202 -17.65 -18.31 -8.69
C SER A 202 -17.73 -18.45 -10.21
N SER A 203 -18.95 -18.56 -10.73
CA SER A 203 -19.21 -18.72 -12.16
C SER A 203 -18.57 -17.58 -12.95
N ALA A 204 -17.58 -17.92 -13.78
CA ALA A 204 -16.94 -16.97 -14.69
C ALA A 204 -17.97 -16.35 -15.64
N LYS A 205 -18.96 -17.15 -16.07
CA LYS A 205 -20.06 -16.70 -16.91
C LYS A 205 -20.94 -15.69 -16.19
N LEU A 206 -21.31 -15.93 -14.94
CA LEU A 206 -22.11 -14.96 -14.16
C LEU A 206 -21.41 -13.60 -14.05
N LYS A 207 -20.12 -13.62 -13.70
CA LYS A 207 -19.31 -12.39 -13.59
C LYS A 207 -19.22 -11.65 -14.92
N GLU A 208 -19.05 -12.39 -16.02
CA GLU A 208 -18.99 -11.83 -17.36
C GLU A 208 -20.36 -11.27 -17.80
N ASP A 209 -21.45 -11.99 -17.55
CA ASP A 209 -22.81 -11.56 -17.86
C ASP A 209 -23.16 -10.27 -17.10
N ILE A 210 -22.73 -10.13 -15.84
CA ILE A 210 -22.87 -8.88 -15.08
C ILE A 210 -22.06 -7.75 -15.72
N LYS A 211 -20.79 -7.98 -16.09
CA LYS A 211 -19.97 -6.95 -16.76
C LYS A 211 -20.60 -6.50 -18.07
N GLN A 212 -21.07 -7.42 -18.90
CA GLN A 212 -21.73 -7.12 -20.17
C GLN A 212 -23.06 -6.39 -19.96
N HIS A 213 -23.86 -6.80 -18.96
CA HIS A 213 -25.11 -6.13 -18.61
C HIS A 213 -24.90 -4.65 -18.31
N TYR A 214 -23.76 -4.29 -17.73
CA TYR A 214 -23.36 -2.90 -17.44
C TYR A 214 -22.51 -2.24 -18.53
N ASP A 215 -22.27 -2.88 -19.67
CA ASP A 215 -21.32 -2.41 -20.69
C ASP A 215 -19.97 -2.05 -20.05
N TYR A 216 -19.50 -2.86 -19.09
CA TYR A 216 -18.26 -2.67 -18.35
C TYR A 216 -18.14 -1.27 -17.70
N THR A 217 -19.29 -0.65 -17.39
CA THR A 217 -19.34 0.67 -16.76
C THR A 217 -19.48 0.51 -15.26
N CYS A 218 -18.59 1.14 -14.50
CA CYS A 218 -18.61 1.09 -13.04
C CYS A 218 -19.95 1.60 -12.50
N GLN A 219 -20.60 0.81 -11.65
CA GLN A 219 -21.89 1.18 -11.06
C GLN A 219 -21.79 2.32 -10.04
N ILE A 220 -20.61 2.61 -9.50
CA ILE A 220 -20.39 3.67 -8.49
C ILE A 220 -19.97 4.99 -9.16
N CYS A 221 -18.87 4.97 -9.92
CA CYS A 221 -18.28 6.20 -10.48
C CYS A 221 -18.56 6.41 -11.97
N SER A 222 -19.32 5.52 -12.62
CA SER A 222 -19.67 5.57 -14.05
C SER A 222 -18.48 5.52 -15.02
N THR A 223 -17.26 5.23 -14.53
CA THR A 223 -16.08 5.06 -15.39
C THR A 223 -16.18 3.77 -16.20
N GLN A 224 -15.89 3.86 -17.49
CA GLN A 224 -15.69 2.72 -18.38
C GLN A 224 -14.22 2.69 -18.84
N ILE A 225 -13.53 1.57 -18.59
CA ILE A 225 -12.12 1.43 -18.96
C ILE A 225 -12.01 0.83 -20.35
N LYS A 226 -11.16 1.45 -21.18
CA LYS A 226 -10.94 1.09 -22.58
C LYS A 226 -9.49 0.68 -22.76
N LYS A 227 -9.27 -0.50 -23.33
CA LYS A 227 -7.96 -1.04 -23.68
C LYS A 227 -7.55 -0.56 -25.07
N THR A 228 -6.26 -0.66 -25.35
CA THR A 228 -5.70 -0.40 -26.68
C THR A 228 -6.47 -1.18 -27.75
N GLY A 229 -6.91 -0.49 -28.81
CA GLY A 229 -7.72 -1.06 -29.88
C GLY A 229 -9.23 -0.78 -29.77
N TRP A 230 -9.70 -0.21 -28.65
CA TRP A 230 -11.08 0.25 -28.55
C TRP A 230 -11.35 1.45 -29.49
N THR A 231 -12.45 1.39 -30.24
CA THR A 231 -12.99 2.54 -30.99
C THR A 231 -14.51 2.60 -30.86
N SER A 232 -15.09 3.80 -30.98
CA SER A 232 -16.54 4.03 -30.84
C SER A 232 -17.38 3.37 -31.94
N HIS A 233 -16.77 2.99 -33.06
CA HIS A 233 -17.46 2.40 -34.21
C HIS A 233 -17.47 0.86 -34.20
N LEU A 234 -16.82 0.23 -33.22
CA LEU A 234 -16.82 -1.23 -33.11
C LEU A 234 -18.23 -1.76 -32.87
N PRO A 235 -18.61 -2.88 -33.53
CA PRO A 235 -19.80 -3.63 -33.14
C PRO A 235 -19.73 -3.99 -31.65
N ARG A 236 -20.86 -3.91 -30.94
CA ARG A 236 -20.89 -4.01 -29.47
C ARG A 236 -20.24 -5.28 -28.92
N ILE A 237 -20.51 -6.43 -29.54
CA ILE A 237 -19.90 -7.72 -29.16
C ILE A 237 -18.38 -7.70 -29.30
N GLN A 238 -17.84 -6.95 -30.26
CA GLN A 238 -16.39 -6.81 -30.43
C GLN A 238 -15.82 -5.79 -29.43
N ALA A 239 -16.56 -4.72 -29.12
CA ALA A 239 -16.14 -3.70 -28.17
C ALA A 239 -15.85 -4.28 -26.78
N PHE A 240 -16.61 -5.29 -26.33
CA PHE A 240 -16.39 -5.96 -25.02
C PHE A 240 -14.97 -6.52 -24.85
N ARG A 241 -14.30 -6.95 -25.94
CA ARG A 241 -12.91 -7.44 -25.89
C ARG A 241 -11.91 -6.36 -25.45
N PHE A 242 -12.29 -5.10 -25.60
CA PHE A 242 -11.47 -3.94 -25.31
C PHE A 242 -11.99 -3.14 -24.12
N LEU A 243 -12.95 -3.69 -23.36
CA LEU A 243 -13.44 -3.07 -22.13
C LEU A 243 -12.91 -3.82 -20.91
N ASP A 244 -12.85 -3.13 -19.77
CA ASP A 244 -12.39 -3.72 -18.51
C ASP A 244 -13.21 -3.28 -17.32
N ALA A 245 -13.53 -4.24 -16.47
CA ALA A 245 -14.22 -4.06 -15.20
C ALA A 245 -14.03 -5.32 -14.35
N ASP A 246 -14.15 -5.15 -13.04
CA ASP A 246 -14.15 -6.21 -12.05
C ASP A 246 -15.58 -6.52 -11.58
N ALA A 247 -15.81 -7.77 -11.21
CA ALA A 247 -17.03 -8.21 -10.57
C ALA A 247 -16.76 -8.41 -9.08
N HIS A 248 -17.54 -7.76 -8.22
CA HIS A 248 -17.33 -7.74 -6.77
C HIS A 248 -18.53 -8.30 -6.03
N HIS A 249 -18.34 -9.35 -5.23
CA HIS A 249 -19.37 -9.84 -4.32
C HIS A 249 -19.51 -8.90 -3.12
N VAL A 250 -20.68 -8.31 -2.93
CA VAL A 250 -20.97 -7.39 -1.83
C VAL A 250 -20.88 -8.12 -0.48
N LYS A 251 -21.54 -9.28 -0.36
CA LYS A 251 -21.25 -10.25 0.71
C LYS A 251 -20.23 -11.25 0.18
N PRO A 252 -18.99 -11.30 0.71
CA PRO A 252 -17.96 -12.21 0.22
C PRO A 252 -18.39 -13.68 0.27
N LEU A 253 -17.99 -14.48 -0.72
CA LEU A 253 -18.27 -15.93 -0.75
C LEU A 253 -17.66 -16.66 0.46
N SER A 254 -16.48 -16.24 0.90
CA SER A 254 -15.83 -16.76 2.11
C SER A 254 -16.62 -16.48 3.39
N ALA A 255 -17.51 -15.48 3.37
CA ALA A 255 -18.42 -15.12 4.46
C ALA A 255 -19.84 -15.68 4.23
N GLY A 256 -19.99 -16.66 3.34
CA GLY A 256 -21.28 -17.30 3.03
C GLY A 256 -22.20 -16.48 2.13
N GLY A 257 -21.68 -15.46 1.44
CA GLY A 257 -22.44 -14.76 0.41
C GLY A 257 -22.77 -15.67 -0.77
N PRO A 258 -23.94 -15.52 -1.41
CA PRO A 258 -24.29 -16.34 -2.57
C PRO A 258 -23.55 -15.88 -3.83
N ASP A 259 -23.17 -16.84 -4.68
CA ASP A 259 -22.71 -16.56 -6.05
C ASP A 259 -23.92 -16.30 -6.96
N SER A 260 -24.49 -15.11 -6.82
CA SER A 260 -25.75 -14.68 -7.43
C SER A 260 -25.60 -13.29 -8.03
N PRO A 261 -26.29 -12.98 -9.15
CA PRO A 261 -26.26 -11.63 -9.72
C PRO A 261 -26.63 -10.58 -8.66
N PHE A 262 -27.59 -10.88 -7.78
CA PHE A 262 -28.07 -9.95 -6.74
C PHE A 262 -27.11 -9.73 -5.56
N ASN A 263 -25.91 -10.29 -5.64
CA ASN A 263 -24.82 -10.09 -4.70
C ASN A 263 -23.56 -9.52 -5.40
N ILE A 264 -23.61 -9.20 -6.70
CA ILE A 264 -22.42 -8.84 -7.48
C ILE A 264 -22.58 -7.42 -8.07
N LEU A 265 -21.51 -6.63 -7.99
CA LEU A 265 -21.40 -5.33 -8.68
C LEU A 265 -20.35 -5.37 -9.80
N CYS A 266 -20.62 -4.65 -10.89
CA CYS A 266 -19.65 -4.31 -11.93
C CYS A 266 -18.93 -3.00 -11.59
N LEU A 267 -17.61 -3.05 -11.40
CA LEU A 267 -16.81 -1.95 -10.86
C LEU A 267 -15.53 -1.73 -11.66
N CYS A 268 -15.02 -0.50 -11.65
CA CYS A 268 -13.63 -0.26 -12.08
C CYS A 268 -12.64 -0.75 -10.99
N PRO A 269 -11.37 -1.03 -11.34
CA PRO A 269 -10.36 -1.50 -10.38
C PRO A 269 -10.19 -0.59 -9.16
N ASN A 270 -10.35 0.73 -9.34
CA ASN A 270 -10.24 1.68 -8.23
C ASN A 270 -11.40 1.53 -7.24
N CYS A 271 -12.65 1.55 -7.70
CA CYS A 271 -13.81 1.37 -6.81
C CYS A 271 -13.84 -0.03 -6.20
N HIS A 272 -13.43 -1.04 -6.99
CA HIS A 272 -13.29 -2.41 -6.53
C HIS A 272 -12.28 -2.54 -5.39
N ARG A 273 -11.09 -1.92 -5.54
CA ARG A 273 -10.07 -1.89 -4.50
C ARG A 273 -10.56 -1.16 -3.25
N ARG A 274 -11.25 -0.02 -3.41
CA ARG A 274 -11.81 0.75 -2.28
C ARG A 274 -12.80 -0.07 -1.44
N LEU A 275 -13.62 -0.93 -2.05
CA LEU A 275 -14.48 -1.86 -1.31
C LEU A 275 -13.64 -2.95 -0.62
N HIS A 276 -12.67 -3.53 -1.32
CA HIS A 276 -11.80 -4.55 -0.73
C HIS A 276 -10.97 -4.05 0.46
N THR A 277 -10.58 -2.77 0.47
CA THR A 277 -9.80 -2.15 1.55
C THR A 277 -10.67 -1.51 2.63
N GLY A 278 -12.00 -1.52 2.48
CA GLY A 278 -12.93 -0.92 3.44
C GLY A 278 -12.99 0.61 3.42
N GLN A 279 -12.44 1.26 2.40
CA GLN A 279 -12.68 2.70 2.19
C GLN A 279 -14.12 2.93 1.73
N PHE A 280 -14.62 2.06 0.85
CA PHE A 280 -16.02 2.03 0.48
C PHE A 280 -16.73 0.92 1.24
N ASP A 281 -17.98 1.19 1.62
CA ASP A 281 -18.89 0.21 2.19
C ASP A 281 -20.24 0.28 1.49
N ILE A 282 -20.93 -0.85 1.38
CA ILE A 282 -22.27 -0.92 0.80
C ILE A 282 -23.29 -0.91 1.92
N VAL A 283 -23.98 0.22 2.08
CA VAL A 283 -24.97 0.44 3.12
C VAL A 283 -26.38 0.49 2.52
N PHE A 284 -27.38 0.10 3.30
CA PHE A 284 -28.78 0.15 2.88
C PHE A 284 -29.51 1.27 3.64
N ASP A 285 -30.03 2.25 2.90
CA ASP A 285 -30.85 3.33 3.43
C ASP A 285 -32.31 3.05 3.05
N TRP A 286 -33.15 2.69 4.03
CA TRP A 286 -34.54 2.25 3.81
C TRP A 286 -34.68 1.23 2.66
N SER A 287 -33.83 0.21 2.65
CA SER A 287 -33.72 -0.85 1.62
C SER A 287 -33.10 -0.43 0.28
N SER A 288 -32.68 0.82 0.10
CA SER A 288 -31.95 1.27 -1.08
C SER A 288 -30.43 1.15 -0.86
N PRO A 289 -29.71 0.35 -1.66
CA PRO A 289 -28.26 0.22 -1.52
C PRO A 289 -27.54 1.48 -2.01
N LEU A 290 -26.59 1.96 -1.21
CA LEU A 290 -25.72 3.10 -1.46
C LEU A 290 -24.27 2.70 -1.17
N CYS A 291 -23.33 3.37 -1.84
CA CYS A 291 -21.92 3.24 -1.50
C CYS A 291 -21.52 4.40 -0.59
N LEU A 292 -21.07 4.10 0.63
CA LEU A 292 -20.55 5.08 1.58
C LEU A 292 -19.02 5.12 1.46
N ASP A 293 -18.44 6.30 1.23
CA ASP A 293 -17.03 6.50 1.56
C ASP A 293 -16.90 6.71 3.08
N VAL A 294 -16.21 5.78 3.72
CA VAL A 294 -16.07 5.71 5.18
C VAL A 294 -15.22 6.87 5.69
N PHE A 295 -14.31 7.41 4.88
CA PHE A 295 -13.38 8.47 5.26
C PHE A 295 -14.06 9.83 5.35
N ASP A 296 -14.75 10.26 4.30
CA ASP A 296 -15.36 11.59 4.22
C ASP A 296 -16.89 11.60 4.46
N LYS A 297 -17.49 10.41 4.65
CA LYS A 297 -18.93 10.18 4.87
C LYS A 297 -19.81 10.53 3.65
N THR A 298 -19.23 10.68 2.48
CA THR A 298 -19.96 10.91 1.24
C THR A 298 -20.74 9.65 0.84
N LYS A 299 -22.00 9.83 0.46
CA LYS A 299 -22.84 8.76 -0.09
C LYS A 299 -22.91 8.88 -1.61
N TYR A 300 -22.47 7.83 -2.29
CA TYR A 300 -22.60 7.67 -3.73
C TYR A 300 -23.78 6.77 -4.06
N ARG A 301 -24.56 7.19 -5.06
CA ARG A 301 -25.62 6.35 -5.62
C ARG A 301 -25.00 5.20 -6.41
N ILE A 302 -25.51 3.99 -6.19
CA ILE A 302 -25.18 2.84 -7.03
C ILE A 302 -26.14 2.80 -8.20
N ASN A 303 -25.60 2.80 -9.42
CA ASN A 303 -26.37 2.80 -10.65
C ASN A 303 -26.83 1.36 -10.98
N PHE A 304 -28.13 1.13 -11.00
CA PHE A 304 -28.73 -0.14 -11.41
C PHE A 304 -29.37 -0.04 -12.79
N ARG A 305 -29.21 -1.10 -13.59
CA ARG A 305 -29.92 -1.29 -14.86
C ARG A 305 -31.12 -2.20 -14.61
N GLU A 306 -32.07 -2.17 -15.54
CA GLU A 306 -33.32 -2.93 -15.46
C GLU A 306 -33.05 -4.42 -15.18
N GLY A 307 -33.79 -4.98 -14.21
CA GLY A 307 -33.67 -6.39 -13.83
C GLY A 307 -32.55 -6.71 -12.83
N HIS A 308 -31.64 -5.78 -12.53
CA HIS A 308 -30.59 -5.98 -11.53
C HIS A 308 -30.84 -5.14 -10.25
N LYS A 309 -30.65 -5.76 -9.09
CA LYS A 309 -30.74 -5.14 -7.76
C LYS A 309 -29.83 -5.89 -6.79
N LEU A 310 -29.41 -5.23 -5.70
CA LEU A 310 -28.80 -5.94 -4.58
C LEU A 310 -29.86 -6.40 -3.58
N VAL A 311 -29.63 -7.57 -2.98
CA VAL A 311 -30.41 -8.06 -1.84
C VAL A 311 -29.58 -7.83 -0.58
N ASN A 312 -30.24 -7.34 0.48
CA ASN A 312 -29.63 -7.25 1.80
C ASN A 312 -29.64 -8.65 2.44
N TYR A 313 -28.46 -9.17 2.81
CA TYR A 313 -28.23 -10.54 3.31
C TYR A 313 -27.64 -10.54 4.73
#